data_AF-A0A3M1L3H8-F1
#
_entry.id   AF-A0A3M1L3H8-F1
#
_cell.length_a   1.000
_cell.length_b   1.000
_cell.length_c   1.000
_cell.angle_alpha   90.00
_cell.angle_beta   90.00
_cell.angle_gamma   90.00
#
_symmetry.space_group_name_H-M   'P 1'
#
loop_
_entity.id
_entity.type
_entity.pdbx_description
1 polymer ?
#
loop_
_entity_poly.entity_id
_entity_poly.type
_entity_poly.pdbx_seq_one_letter_code
_entity_poly.pdbx_strand_id
1 'polypeptide(L)'
;MKPLFPIVLLLLLVGCRPKPSLVLEDPAPSEPTSAPSPCRLIRNPFAVEWMNRAIDRHNPYEIVGFKKGKEWVYLLQSEPYRFWYDCHGHLICSEPGDPHDPCDLSHLESKARRKIIWQGEGLWD
;
A
#
# COMPACT_ATOMS: atom_id res chain seq x y z
N MET A 1 48.89 22.85 14.33
CA MET A 1 49.08 24.21 13.79
C MET A 1 47.74 24.68 13.26
N LYS A 2 47.18 25.76 13.83
CA LYS A 2 45.94 26.42 13.41
C LYS A 2 46.29 27.60 12.50
N PRO A 3 45.57 27.83 11.40
CA PRO A 3 45.45 29.17 10.85
C PRO A 3 44.07 29.75 11.20
N LEU A 4 44.12 30.82 12.00
CA LEU A 4 43.10 31.87 12.14
C LEU A 4 43.23 32.80 10.94
N PHE A 5 42.13 33.17 10.28
CA PHE A 5 41.96 34.42 9.50
C PHE A 5 40.44 34.64 9.22
N PRO A 6 39.99 35.87 8.94
CA PRO A 6 38.95 36.51 9.76
C PRO A 6 37.77 37.09 8.95
N ILE A 7 36.67 37.33 9.66
CA ILE A 7 35.87 38.57 9.71
C ILE A 7 35.51 39.27 8.38
N VAL A 8 34.18 39.27 8.13
CA VAL A 8 33.33 40.35 7.59
C VAL A 8 33.26 40.50 6.06
N LEU A 9 32.10 40.10 5.53
CA LEU A 9 31.36 40.97 4.62
C LEU A 9 29.86 40.90 4.95
N LEU A 10 29.41 41.94 5.65
CA LEU A 10 28.02 42.21 6.01
C LEU A 10 27.34 42.83 4.78
N LEU A 11 26.64 42.02 3.97
CA LEU A 11 25.81 42.52 2.88
C LEU A 11 24.37 42.73 3.39
N LEU A 12 24.04 44.00 3.53
CA LEU A 12 22.71 44.56 3.76
C LEU A 12 21.72 44.08 2.70
N LEU A 13 20.86 43.13 3.06
CA LEU A 13 19.62 42.88 2.32
C LEU A 13 18.50 43.69 3.00
N VAL A 14 18.38 44.92 2.51
CA VAL A 14 17.23 45.78 2.74
C VAL A 14 16.01 45.18 2.01
N GLY A 15 14.98 44.86 2.78
CA GLY A 15 13.60 45.13 2.39
C GLY A 15 12.92 44.15 1.44
N CYS A 16 12.05 43.32 2.02
CA CYS A 16 10.65 43.24 1.61
C CYS A 16 9.87 42.56 2.76
N ARG A 17 9.09 43.35 3.52
CA ARG A 17 8.14 42.79 4.48
C ARG A 17 7.02 42.11 3.68
N PRO A 18 6.77 40.81 3.82
CA PRO A 18 5.58 40.20 3.27
C PRO A 18 4.37 40.79 3.99
N LYS A 19 3.44 41.31 3.18
CA LYS A 19 2.11 41.76 3.61
C LYS A 19 1.41 40.55 4.29
N PRO A 20 0.87 40.66 5.51
CA PRO A 20 0.05 39.61 6.06
C PRO A 20 -1.23 39.53 5.21
N SER A 21 -1.25 38.57 4.29
CA SER A 21 -2.50 38.09 3.71
C SER A 21 -3.28 37.46 4.85
N LEU A 22 -4.37 38.13 5.25
CA LEU A 22 -5.46 37.50 5.98
C LEU A 22 -6.00 36.37 5.09
N VAL A 23 -5.46 35.17 5.27
CA VAL A 23 -6.03 33.95 4.72
C VAL A 23 -7.30 33.72 5.52
N LEU A 24 -8.44 33.92 4.88
CA LEU A 24 -9.72 33.42 5.35
C LEU A 24 -9.54 31.90 5.44
N GLU A 25 -9.38 31.37 6.64
CA GLU A 25 -9.38 29.92 6.87
C GLU A 25 -10.78 29.43 6.49
N ASP A 26 -10.90 28.91 5.27
CA ASP A 26 -12.05 28.10 4.90
C ASP A 26 -12.21 27.00 5.95
N PRO A 27 -13.41 26.80 6.51
CA PRO A 27 -13.64 25.73 7.47
C PRO A 27 -13.14 24.43 6.85
N ALA A 28 -12.19 23.79 7.55
CA ALA A 28 -11.60 22.54 7.12
C ALA A 28 -12.73 21.61 6.63
N PRO A 29 -12.66 21.07 5.39
CA PRO A 29 -13.66 20.13 4.92
C PRO A 29 -13.69 19.01 5.94
N SER A 30 -14.78 18.96 6.72
CA SER A 30 -15.01 17.90 7.69
C SER A 30 -14.92 16.60 6.92
N GLU A 31 -13.84 15.86 7.15
CA GLU A 31 -13.58 14.61 6.45
C GLU A 31 -14.86 13.77 6.54
N PRO A 32 -15.41 13.33 5.39
CA PRO A 32 -16.51 12.40 5.45
C PRO A 32 -15.98 11.16 6.17
N THR A 33 -16.42 10.96 7.41
CA THR A 33 -16.29 9.70 8.15
C THR A 33 -17.20 8.67 7.47
N SER A 34 -17.00 8.44 6.17
CA SER A 34 -17.60 7.33 5.45
C SER A 34 -16.80 6.12 5.87
N ALA A 35 -17.37 5.34 6.79
CA ALA A 35 -16.89 3.99 7.04
C ALA A 35 -16.61 3.32 5.67
N PRO A 36 -15.43 2.71 5.47
CA PRO A 36 -15.05 2.17 4.18
C PRO A 36 -16.15 1.23 3.70
N SER A 37 -16.67 1.49 2.50
CA SER A 37 -17.73 0.67 1.93
C SER A 37 -17.24 -0.77 1.81
N PRO A 38 -18.06 -1.78 2.18
CA PRO A 38 -17.63 -3.17 2.16
C PRO A 38 -17.17 -3.56 0.76
N CYS A 39 -15.95 -4.10 0.68
CA CYS A 39 -15.34 -4.44 -0.59
C CYS A 39 -16.06 -5.61 -1.27
N ARG A 40 -16.28 -5.46 -2.58
CA ARG A 40 -16.76 -6.56 -3.43
C ARG A 40 -15.58 -7.41 -3.88
N LEU A 41 -15.89 -8.66 -4.27
CA LEU A 41 -14.91 -9.54 -4.90
C LEU A 41 -14.40 -8.88 -6.20
N ILE A 42 -13.09 -8.73 -6.33
CA ILE A 42 -12.43 -8.33 -7.56
C ILE A 42 -12.55 -9.48 -8.56
N ARG A 43 -13.18 -9.21 -9.70
CA ARG A 43 -13.38 -10.19 -10.78
C ARG A 43 -12.30 -10.13 -11.85
N ASN A 44 -11.75 -8.94 -12.09
CA ASN A 44 -10.66 -8.72 -13.02
C ASN A 44 -9.54 -8.00 -12.24
N PRO A 45 -8.43 -8.68 -11.92
CA PRO A 45 -7.37 -8.09 -11.12
C PRO A 45 -6.62 -6.97 -11.86
N PHE A 46 -6.60 -6.99 -13.20
CA PHE A 46 -5.97 -5.96 -14.03
C PHE A 46 -6.79 -4.67 -14.12
N ALA A 47 -8.07 -4.71 -13.77
CA ALA A 47 -8.94 -3.52 -13.74
C ALA A 47 -8.80 -2.71 -12.44
N VAL A 48 -8.09 -3.25 -11.44
CA VAL A 48 -7.92 -2.63 -10.13
C VAL A 48 -6.48 -2.16 -10.01
N GLU A 49 -6.30 -0.83 -9.94
CA GLU A 49 -4.99 -0.18 -10.06
C GLU A 49 -3.93 -0.71 -9.07
N TRP A 50 -4.30 -0.88 -7.80
CA TRP A 50 -3.37 -1.39 -6.79
C TRP A 50 -3.01 -2.86 -7.05
N MET A 51 -3.97 -3.66 -7.52
CA MET A 51 -3.77 -5.08 -7.76
C MET A 51 -2.94 -5.30 -9.02
N ASN A 52 -3.15 -4.50 -10.06
CA ASN A 52 -2.32 -4.49 -11.25
C ASN A 52 -0.85 -4.19 -10.91
N ARG A 53 -0.60 -3.15 -10.10
CA ARG A 53 0.76 -2.87 -9.61
C ARG A 53 1.36 -4.00 -8.76
N ALA A 54 0.53 -4.66 -7.96
CA ALA A 54 0.98 -5.79 -7.15
C ALA A 54 1.32 -7.01 -8.00
N ILE A 55 0.58 -7.24 -9.09
CA ILE A 55 0.90 -8.24 -10.11
C ILE A 55 2.26 -7.93 -10.75
N ASP A 56 2.43 -6.70 -11.26
CA ASP A 56 3.67 -6.28 -11.92
C ASP A 56 4.89 -6.40 -10.98
N ARG A 57 4.68 -6.10 -9.68
CA ARG A 57 5.74 -6.12 -8.67
C ARG A 57 6.14 -7.54 -8.26
N HIS A 58 5.17 -8.41 -8.01
CA HIS A 58 5.42 -9.72 -7.38
C HIS A 58 5.44 -10.86 -8.37
N ASN A 59 4.96 -10.63 -9.59
CA ASN A 59 4.83 -11.63 -10.65
C ASN A 59 4.18 -12.95 -10.15
N PRO A 60 2.98 -12.88 -9.54
CA PRO A 60 2.33 -14.07 -9.03
C PRO A 60 1.93 -15.00 -10.18
N TYR A 61 1.89 -16.30 -9.92
CA TYR A 61 1.33 -17.30 -10.84
C TYR A 61 -0.14 -17.64 -10.49
N GLU A 62 -0.59 -17.33 -9.28
CA GLU A 62 -1.99 -17.50 -8.86
C GLU A 62 -2.43 -16.33 -7.97
N ILE A 63 -3.68 -15.87 -8.13
CA ILE A 63 -4.31 -14.92 -7.22
C ILE A 63 -5.61 -15.51 -6.69
N VAL A 64 -5.72 -15.54 -5.37
CA VAL A 64 -6.81 -16.18 -4.64
C VAL A 64 -7.50 -15.17 -3.72
N GLY A 65 -8.81 -15.04 -3.87
CA GLY A 65 -9.64 -14.27 -2.95
C GLY A 65 -10.21 -15.14 -1.82
N PHE A 66 -10.17 -14.63 -0.59
CA PHE A 66 -10.76 -15.22 0.61
C PHE A 66 -11.77 -14.27 1.21
N LYS A 67 -12.98 -14.76 1.48
CA LYS A 67 -14.03 -13.95 2.11
C LYS A 67 -13.87 -13.94 3.64
N LYS A 68 -13.60 -12.77 4.23
CA LYS A 68 -13.47 -12.54 5.68
C LYS A 68 -14.62 -11.63 6.15
N GLY A 69 -15.70 -12.23 6.62
CA GLY A 69 -16.91 -11.49 7.01
C GLY A 69 -17.56 -10.78 5.81
N LYS A 70 -17.55 -9.43 5.82
CA LYS A 70 -18.09 -8.59 4.74
C LYS A 70 -17.03 -8.17 3.71
N GLU A 71 -15.77 -8.47 3.96
CA GLU A 71 -14.63 -8.03 3.15
C GLU A 71 -13.94 -9.20 2.47
N TRP A 72 -13.05 -8.87 1.53
CA TRP A 72 -12.23 -9.82 0.81
C TRP A 72 -10.76 -9.53 1.08
N VAL A 73 -9.99 -10.61 1.21
CA VAL A 73 -8.55 -10.60 1.32
C VAL A 73 -8.01 -11.37 0.12
N TYR A 74 -6.87 -10.94 -0.42
CA TYR A 74 -6.29 -11.50 -1.63
C TYR A 74 -4.89 -12.02 -1.35
N LEU A 75 -4.67 -13.29 -1.68
CA LEU A 75 -3.36 -13.92 -1.69
C LEU A 75 -2.82 -13.88 -3.12
N LEU A 76 -1.66 -13.26 -3.28
CA LEU A 76 -0.85 -13.32 -4.49
C LEU A 76 0.23 -14.37 -4.26
N GLN A 77 0.14 -15.48 -4.98
CA GLN A 77 1.06 -16.61 -4.84
C GLN A 77 2.18 -16.49 -5.87
N SER A 78 3.40 -16.37 -5.38
CA SER A 78 4.64 -16.33 -6.17
C SER A 78 5.59 -17.39 -5.60
N GLU A 79 6.54 -17.89 -6.38
CA GLU A 79 7.58 -18.77 -5.81
C GLU A 79 8.81 -17.92 -5.47
N PRO A 80 9.37 -18.01 -4.25
CA PRO A 80 8.91 -18.74 -3.05
C PRO A 80 7.94 -17.95 -2.14
N TYR A 81 7.47 -16.77 -2.56
CA TYR A 81 6.82 -15.81 -1.68
C TYR A 81 5.28 -15.75 -1.77
N ARG A 82 4.64 -15.56 -0.62
CA ARG A 82 3.20 -15.31 -0.53
C ARG A 82 2.93 -13.90 -0.04
N PHE A 83 2.08 -13.17 -0.76
CA PHE A 83 1.73 -11.79 -0.40
C PHE A 83 0.23 -11.66 -0.17
N TRP A 84 -0.14 -11.20 1.02
CA TRP A 84 -1.53 -11.01 1.40
C TRP A 84 -1.89 -9.53 1.38
N TYR A 85 -2.97 -9.20 0.68
CA TYR A 85 -3.50 -7.86 0.57
C TYR A 85 -4.93 -7.80 1.07
N ASP A 86 -5.30 -6.71 1.72
CA ASP A 86 -6.70 -6.39 1.90
C ASP A 86 -7.32 -5.92 0.56
N CYS A 87 -8.62 -5.65 0.57
CA CYS A 87 -9.31 -5.19 -0.62
C CYS A 87 -9.04 -3.74 -1.02
N HIS A 88 -8.36 -2.98 -0.16
CA HIS A 88 -7.94 -1.59 -0.40
C HIS A 88 -6.53 -1.52 -0.98
N GLY A 89 -5.81 -2.65 -1.04
CA GLY A 89 -4.46 -2.74 -1.58
C GLY A 89 -3.37 -2.52 -0.54
N HIS A 90 -3.69 -2.59 0.75
CA HIS A 90 -2.68 -2.62 1.80
C HIS A 90 -2.09 -4.02 1.92
N LEU A 91 -0.76 -4.11 1.89
CA LEU A 91 -0.05 -5.35 2.18
C LEU A 91 -0.22 -5.67 3.67
N ILE A 92 -0.93 -6.76 3.96
CA ILE A 92 -1.12 -7.28 5.32
C ILE A 92 0.13 -8.04 5.75
N CYS A 93 0.68 -8.83 4.84
CA CYS A 93 1.70 -9.79 5.17
C CYS A 93 2.48 -10.23 3.92
N SER A 94 3.77 -10.50 4.08
CA SER A 94 4.64 -11.14 3.09
C SER A 94 5.42 -12.27 3.75
N GLU A 95 5.09 -13.52 3.43
CA GLU A 95 5.78 -14.69 3.99
C GLU A 95 6.89 -15.14 3.03
N PRO A 96 8.14 -15.26 3.50
CA PRO A 96 9.15 -16.10 2.89
C PRO A 96 9.00 -17.56 3.38
N GLY A 97 7.79 -18.12 3.36
CA GLY A 97 7.56 -19.54 3.71
C GLY A 97 8.03 -20.02 5.09
N ASP A 98 8.34 -19.13 6.05
CA ASP A 98 8.77 -19.51 7.40
C ASP A 98 7.54 -19.69 8.32
N PRO A 99 7.36 -20.87 8.96
CA PRO A 99 6.22 -21.14 9.83
C PRO A 99 6.20 -20.36 11.16
N HIS A 100 7.26 -19.60 11.50
CA HIS A 100 7.32 -18.75 12.70
C HIS A 100 7.06 -17.26 12.44
N ASP A 101 6.71 -16.90 11.20
CA ASP A 101 6.43 -15.52 10.82
C ASP A 101 5.12 -15.04 11.51
N PRO A 102 4.98 -13.77 11.97
CA PRO A 102 3.74 -13.22 12.57
C PRO A 102 2.52 -13.22 11.64
N CYS A 103 2.73 -13.77 10.46
CA CYS A 103 1.93 -13.80 9.27
C CYS A 103 1.03 -15.04 9.17
N ASP A 104 0.82 -15.79 10.25
CA ASP A 104 -0.02 -17.01 10.23
C ASP A 104 -1.49 -16.72 9.85
N LEU A 105 -1.74 -16.78 8.54
CA LEU A 105 -3.04 -16.65 7.91
C LEU A 105 -3.62 -18.02 7.51
N SER A 106 -3.05 -19.13 8.00
CA SER A 106 -3.55 -20.49 7.75
C SER A 106 -5.02 -20.68 8.21
N HIS A 107 -5.43 -19.94 9.23
CA HIS A 107 -6.81 -19.91 9.71
C HIS A 107 -7.80 -19.33 8.68
N LEU A 108 -7.34 -18.46 7.76
CA LEU A 108 -8.15 -17.97 6.65
C LEU A 108 -8.35 -19.05 5.60
N GLU A 109 -7.31 -19.82 5.29
CA GLU A 109 -7.39 -20.89 4.30
C GLU A 109 -8.37 -21.99 4.71
N SER A 110 -8.45 -22.31 6.01
CA SER A 110 -9.33 -23.40 6.51
C SER A 110 -10.81 -23.03 6.63
N LYS A 111 -11.15 -21.74 6.81
CA LYS A 111 -12.52 -21.30 7.12
C LYS A 111 -13.16 -20.42 6.05
N ALA A 112 -12.36 -19.70 5.27
CA ALA A 112 -12.88 -18.76 4.29
C ALA A 112 -13.27 -19.47 2.99
N ARG A 113 -14.31 -18.95 2.33
CA ARG A 113 -14.62 -19.37 0.96
C ARG A 113 -13.52 -18.88 0.03
N ARG A 114 -12.64 -19.79 -0.38
CA ARG A 114 -11.59 -19.59 -1.38
C ARG A 114 -12.21 -19.41 -2.77
N LYS A 115 -11.68 -18.46 -3.54
CA LYS A 115 -11.98 -18.32 -4.97
C LYS A 115 -10.74 -17.89 -5.73
N ILE A 116 -10.30 -18.70 -6.68
CA ILE A 116 -9.27 -18.30 -7.64
C ILE A 116 -9.86 -17.19 -8.52
N ILE A 117 -9.20 -16.04 -8.56
CA ILE A 117 -9.63 -14.89 -9.38
C ILE A 117 -8.79 -14.76 -10.64
N TRP A 118 -7.57 -15.28 -10.62
CA TRP A 118 -6.69 -15.34 -11.77
C TRP A 118 -5.64 -16.42 -11.54
N GLN A 119 -5.25 -17.07 -12.63
CA GLN A 119 -4.20 -18.06 -12.67
C GLN A 119 -3.40 -17.77 -13.93
N GLY A 120 -2.12 -17.43 -13.75
CA GLY A 120 -1.20 -17.24 -14.84
C GLY A 120 -0.86 -18.59 -15.48
N GLU A 121 -0.45 -18.53 -16.73
CA GLU A 121 0.39 -19.58 -17.29
C GLU A 121 1.71 -19.46 -16.50
N GLY A 122 1.99 -20.42 -15.62
CA GLY A 122 3.20 -20.40 -14.78
C GLY A 122 4.45 -20.12 -15.61
N LEU A 123 5.51 -19.62 -14.97
CA LEU A 123 6.80 -19.28 -15.58
C LEU A 123 7.08 -20.16 -16.81
N TRP A 124 6.99 -19.54 -17.99
CA TRP A 124 7.50 -20.12 -19.22
C TRP A 124 9.02 -20.21 -19.03
N ASP A 125 9.53 -21.44 -18.91
CA ASP A 125 10.98 -21.74 -18.92
C ASP A 125 11.70 -21.06 -20.10
#